data_AF-A0A0V0H2S7-F1
#
_entry.id   AF-A0A0V0H2S7-F1
#
_cell.length_a   1.000
_cell.length_b   1.000
_cell.length_c   1.000
_cell.angle_alpha   90.00
_cell.angle_beta   90.00
_cell.angle_gamma   90.00
#
_symmetry.space_group_name_H-M   'P 1'
#
loop_
_entity.id
_entity.type
_entity.pdbx_description
1 polymer ?
#
loop_
_entity_poly.entity_id
_entity_poly.type
_entity_poly.pdbx_seq_one_letter_code
_entity_poly.pdbx_strand_id
1 'polypeptide(L)'
;MELLTGMMALDEDRPEESQYLVSWFWNAKSSKEKLMTVIDPALDVKDEIAKSISTLAELAGHCTAREPGQRPDMGHAVNVLSPLVEKWKPLEDDPEDYCGIDYSLPLNQMVKGWQESEGKDLSYVDLEDSKGSIPARPTGFADSFTSADGR
;
A
#
# COMPACT_ATOMS: atom_id res chain seq x y z
N MET A 1 -8.94 -7.43 7.43
CA MET A 1 -8.67 -8.88 7.66
C MET A 1 -7.30 -9.22 7.13
N GLU A 2 -7.03 -8.95 5.84
CA GLU A 2 -5.70 -9.15 5.24
C GLU A 2 -4.61 -8.45 6.05
N LEU A 3 -4.76 -7.15 6.33
CA LEU A 3 -3.81 -6.39 7.16
C LEU A 3 -3.60 -6.93 8.58
N LEU A 4 -4.57 -7.63 9.17
CA LEU A 4 -4.43 -8.20 10.52
C LEU A 4 -3.69 -9.54 10.50
N THR A 5 -3.73 -10.25 9.38
CA THR A 5 -3.33 -11.67 9.30
C THR A 5 -2.17 -11.91 8.33
N GLY A 6 -1.85 -10.95 7.47
CA GLY A 6 -0.86 -11.11 6.40
C GLY A 6 -1.33 -12.04 5.26
N MET A 7 -2.58 -12.50 5.29
CA MET A 7 -3.11 -13.46 4.32
C MET A 7 -3.90 -12.78 3.21
N MET A 8 -3.88 -13.37 2.01
CA MET A 8 -4.70 -12.93 0.86
C MET A 8 -6.19 -13.21 1.07
N ALA A 9 -7.06 -12.33 0.57
CA ALA A 9 -8.52 -12.48 0.65
C ALA A 9 -9.06 -13.76 -0.01
N LEU A 10 -8.45 -14.16 -1.13
CA LEU A 10 -8.68 -15.41 -1.84
C LEU A 10 -7.33 -16.06 -2.11
N ASP A 11 -7.22 -17.34 -1.80
CA ASP A 11 -6.01 -18.14 -1.96
C ASP A 11 -6.40 -19.56 -2.35
N GLU A 12 -6.15 -19.93 -3.60
CA GLU A 12 -6.59 -21.20 -4.17
C GLU A 12 -5.78 -22.40 -3.67
N ASP A 13 -4.58 -22.16 -3.12
CA ASP A 13 -3.70 -23.20 -2.59
C ASP A 13 -4.11 -23.63 -1.17
N ARG A 14 -5.00 -22.89 -0.52
CA ARG A 14 -5.55 -23.23 0.81
C ARG A 14 -6.71 -24.23 0.71
N PRO A 15 -6.96 -25.02 1.79
CA PRO A 15 -8.16 -25.85 1.90
C PRO A 15 -9.44 -25.07 1.63
N GLU A 16 -10.48 -25.74 1.14
CA GLU A 16 -11.76 -25.13 0.77
C GLU A 16 -12.37 -24.29 1.91
N GLU A 17 -12.18 -24.71 3.17
CA GLU A 17 -12.70 -24.00 4.34
C GLU A 17 -11.95 -22.69 4.66
N SER A 18 -10.74 -22.51 4.14
CA SER A 18 -9.90 -21.31 4.34
C SER A 18 -9.49 -20.59 3.06
N GLN A 19 -9.99 -21.05 1.91
CA GLN A 19 -9.77 -20.42 0.61
C GLN A 19 -10.20 -18.94 0.64
N TYR A 20 -11.42 -18.69 1.15
CA TYR A 20 -11.96 -17.35 1.35
C TYR A 20 -11.65 -16.87 2.77
N LEU A 21 -10.82 -15.83 2.87
CA LEU A 21 -10.39 -15.26 4.15
C LEU A 21 -11.58 -14.85 5.01
N VAL A 22 -12.61 -14.23 4.43
CA VAL A 22 -13.78 -13.76 5.17
C VAL A 22 -14.48 -14.91 5.90
N SER A 23 -14.75 -16.02 5.21
CA SER A 23 -15.44 -17.19 5.77
C SER A 23 -14.68 -17.80 6.92
N TRP A 24 -13.36 -17.94 6.76
CA TRP A 24 -12.47 -18.48 7.78
C TRP A 24 -12.28 -17.53 8.98
N PHE A 25 -12.18 -16.22 8.72
CA PHE A 25 -11.91 -15.21 9.75
C PHE A 25 -13.02 -15.13 10.79
N TRP A 26 -14.27 -15.46 10.43
CA TRP A 26 -15.38 -15.56 11.39
C TRP A 26 -15.13 -16.58 12.51
N ASN A 27 -14.49 -17.71 12.19
CA ASN A 27 -14.08 -18.69 13.19
C ASN A 27 -12.83 -18.22 13.96
N ALA A 28 -11.86 -17.63 13.27
CA ALA A 28 -10.64 -17.13 13.90
C ALA A 28 -10.92 -16.03 14.94
N LYS A 29 -11.86 -15.12 14.65
CA LYS A 29 -12.24 -14.03 15.57
C LYS A 29 -13.19 -14.47 16.71
N SER A 30 -13.53 -15.75 16.83
CA SER A 30 -14.56 -16.21 17.79
C SER A 30 -14.14 -16.05 19.25
N SER A 31 -12.84 -16.08 19.53
CA SER A 31 -12.28 -15.75 20.84
C SER A 31 -11.02 -14.91 20.69
N LYS A 32 -10.68 -14.15 21.73
CA LYS A 32 -9.45 -13.36 21.74
C LYS A 32 -8.22 -14.26 21.60
N GLU A 33 -8.18 -15.43 22.24
CA GLU A 33 -7.01 -16.32 22.12
C GLU A 33 -6.83 -16.80 20.68
N LYS A 34 -7.89 -17.28 20.03
CA LYS A 34 -7.84 -17.72 18.62
C LYS A 34 -7.43 -16.57 17.70
N LEU A 35 -7.98 -15.38 17.90
CA LEU A 35 -7.62 -14.22 17.12
C LEU A 35 -6.12 -13.95 17.21
N MET A 36 -5.56 -13.93 18.42
CA MET A 36 -4.13 -13.66 18.62
C MET A 36 -3.22 -14.72 17.99
N THR A 37 -3.67 -15.97 17.86
CA THR A 37 -2.89 -17.02 17.17
C THR A 37 -2.79 -16.85 15.66
N VAL A 38 -3.68 -16.03 15.06
CA VAL A 38 -3.74 -15.84 13.61
C VAL A 38 -3.28 -14.47 13.14
N ILE A 39 -2.90 -13.59 14.08
CA ILE A 39 -2.37 -12.28 13.73
C ILE A 39 -1.02 -12.44 13.04
N ASP A 40 -0.78 -11.57 12.06
CA ASP A 40 0.50 -11.51 11.37
C ASP A 40 1.65 -11.39 12.38
N PRO A 41 2.60 -12.35 12.40
CA PRO A 41 3.76 -12.30 13.29
C PRO A 41 4.60 -11.01 13.15
N ALA A 42 4.54 -10.33 11.99
CA ALA A 42 5.23 -9.06 11.76
C ALA A 42 4.69 -7.90 12.62
N LEU A 43 3.49 -8.02 13.21
CA LEU A 43 2.85 -6.96 14.00
C LEU A 43 3.37 -6.87 15.45
N ASP A 44 4.35 -7.68 15.87
CA ASP A 44 4.97 -7.70 17.22
C ASP A 44 3.95 -7.45 18.35
N VAL A 45 3.03 -8.41 18.53
CA VAL A 45 1.84 -8.25 19.37
C VAL A 45 2.22 -8.13 20.85
N LYS A 46 2.31 -6.88 21.33
CA LYS A 46 2.40 -6.54 22.76
C LYS A 46 0.99 -6.43 23.38
N ASP A 47 0.91 -6.57 24.70
CA ASP A 47 -0.35 -6.47 25.45
C ASP A 47 -1.11 -5.14 25.20
N GLU A 48 -0.37 -4.06 24.94
CA GLU A 48 -0.92 -2.74 24.63
C GLU A 48 -1.67 -2.73 23.28
N ILE A 49 -1.13 -3.42 22.27
CA ILE A 49 -1.66 -3.47 20.89
C ILE A 49 -2.78 -4.51 20.77
N ALA A 50 -2.77 -5.54 21.61
CA ALA A 50 -3.77 -6.61 21.61
C ALA A 50 -5.23 -6.09 21.73
N LYS A 51 -5.46 -4.99 22.45
CA LYS A 51 -6.79 -4.35 22.54
C LYS A 51 -7.20 -3.73 21.20
N SER A 52 -6.29 -2.99 20.57
CA SER A 52 -6.52 -2.37 19.25
C SER A 52 -6.80 -3.43 18.19
N ILE A 53 -6.06 -4.55 18.21
CA ILE A 53 -6.29 -5.69 17.31
C ILE A 53 -7.70 -6.27 17.48
N SER A 54 -8.15 -6.47 18.72
CA SER A 54 -9.52 -6.96 18.98
C SER A 54 -10.57 -6.01 18.42
N THR A 55 -10.42 -4.70 18.64
CA THR A 55 -11.32 -3.68 18.08
C THR A 55 -11.32 -3.72 16.54
N LEU A 56 -10.15 -3.82 15.91
CA LEU A 56 -10.02 -3.92 14.45
C LEU A 56 -10.68 -5.18 13.89
N ALA A 57 -10.52 -6.32 14.57
CA ALA A 57 -11.13 -7.58 14.17
C ALA A 57 -12.65 -7.56 14.28
N GLU A 58 -13.20 -6.92 15.33
CA GLU A 58 -14.63 -6.70 15.49
C GLU A 58 -15.18 -5.80 14.38
N LEU A 59 -14.54 -4.66 14.13
CA LEU A 59 -14.92 -3.75 13.05
C LEU A 59 -14.90 -4.46 11.69
N ALA A 60 -13.84 -5.20 11.38
CA ALA A 60 -13.75 -5.98 10.14
C ALA A 60 -14.88 -7.01 10.01
N GLY A 61 -15.28 -7.65 11.13
CA GLY A 61 -16.43 -8.55 11.17
C GLY A 61 -17.74 -7.84 10.83
N HIS A 62 -17.99 -6.66 11.39
CA HIS A 62 -19.19 -5.87 11.09
C HIS A 62 -19.20 -5.37 9.64
N CYS A 63 -18.08 -4.88 9.12
CA CYS A 63 -17.95 -4.43 7.72
C CYS A 63 -18.21 -5.54 6.69
N THR A 64 -17.94 -6.79 7.07
CA THR A 64 -18.13 -7.98 6.21
C THR A 64 -19.38 -8.78 6.55
N ALA A 65 -20.31 -8.21 7.33
CA ALA A 65 -21.57 -8.85 7.65
C ALA A 65 -22.34 -9.25 6.38
N ARG A 66 -22.98 -10.41 6.40
CA ARG A 66 -23.72 -10.93 5.24
C ARG A 66 -24.83 -9.97 4.81
N GLU A 67 -25.59 -9.47 5.79
CA GLU A 67 -26.70 -8.56 5.56
C GLU A 67 -26.19 -7.10 5.50
N PRO A 68 -26.52 -6.33 4.44
CA PRO A 68 -26.05 -4.95 4.29
C PRO A 68 -26.44 -4.04 5.45
N GLY A 69 -27.62 -4.23 6.04
CA GLY A 69 -28.12 -3.41 7.15
C GLY A 69 -27.35 -3.60 8.47
N GLN A 70 -26.48 -4.61 8.58
CA GLN A 70 -25.60 -4.80 9.73
C GLN A 70 -24.20 -4.22 9.52
N ARG A 71 -23.90 -3.74 8.30
CA ARG A 71 -22.62 -3.11 8.00
C ARG A 71 -22.67 -1.67 8.50
N PRO A 72 -21.63 -1.21 9.21
CA PRO A 72 -21.55 0.17 9.61
C PRO A 72 -21.34 1.07 8.38
N ASP A 73 -21.79 2.31 8.49
CA ASP A 73 -21.37 3.35 7.55
C ASP A 73 -19.84 3.57 7.63
N MET A 74 -19.23 3.98 6.52
CA MET A 74 -17.80 4.27 6.47
C MET A 74 -17.40 5.39 7.44
N GLY A 75 -18.28 6.35 7.72
CA GLY A 75 -18.05 7.36 8.77
C GLY A 75 -17.90 6.73 10.15
N HIS A 76 -18.71 5.72 10.48
CA HIS A 76 -18.57 4.97 11.73
C HIS A 76 -17.25 4.18 11.76
N ALA A 77 -16.89 3.51 10.65
CA ALA A 77 -15.63 2.79 10.57
C ALA A 77 -14.42 3.72 10.80
N VAL A 78 -14.40 4.91 10.16
CA VAL A 78 -13.35 5.91 10.37
C VAL A 78 -13.31 6.41 11.81
N ASN A 79 -14.46 6.65 12.44
CA ASN A 79 -14.52 7.08 13.84
C ASN A 79 -13.94 6.03 14.81
N VAL A 80 -14.13 4.74 14.53
CA VAL A 80 -13.53 3.64 15.32
C VAL A 80 -12.02 3.56 15.09
N LEU A 81 -11.56 3.76 13.86
CA LEU A 81 -10.14 3.66 13.50
C LEU A 81 -9.31 4.88 13.93
N SER A 82 -9.89 6.08 13.87
CA SER A 82 -9.18 7.34 14.11
C SER A 82 -8.40 7.42 15.43
N PRO A 83 -8.91 6.97 16.60
CA PRO A 83 -8.15 7.01 17.85
C PRO A 83 -7.06 5.93 17.95
N LEU A 84 -7.04 4.95 17.04
CA LEU A 84 -6.09 3.82 17.06
C LEU A 84 -4.84 4.07 16.20
N VAL A 85 -4.82 5.15 15.42
CA VAL A 85 -3.74 5.47 14.50
C VAL A 85 -3.00 6.73 14.92
N GLU A 86 -1.67 6.69 14.85
CA GLU A 86 -0.87 7.91 14.90
C GLU A 86 -1.02 8.67 13.58
N LYS A 87 -0.92 10.00 13.64
CA LYS A 87 -0.96 10.81 12.43
C LYS A 87 0.26 10.48 11.59
N TRP A 88 0.04 9.76 10.49
CA TRP A 88 1.11 9.44 9.54
C TRP A 88 1.81 10.74 9.14
N LYS A 89 3.14 10.74 9.29
CA LYS A 89 4.00 11.80 8.79
C LYS A 89 4.77 11.22 7.61
N PRO A 90 4.76 11.87 6.43
CA PRO A 90 5.74 11.54 5.41
C PRO A 90 7.12 11.61 6.04
N LEU A 91 8.02 10.69 5.67
CA LEU A 91 9.44 10.89 5.91
C LEU A 91 9.77 12.26 5.32
N GLU A 92 10.41 13.12 6.11
CA GLU A 92 10.89 14.40 5.60
C GLU A 92 11.74 14.08 4.36
N ASP A 93 11.38 14.66 3.22
CA ASP A 93 12.18 14.54 2.00
C ASP A 93 13.57 15.06 2.35
N ASP A 94 14.54 14.16 2.58
CA ASP A 94 15.93 14.54 2.72
C ASP A 94 16.40 14.97 1.32
N PRO A 95 16.61 16.27 1.07
CA PRO A 95 16.94 16.75 -0.27
C PRO A 95 18.32 16.27 -0.74
N GLU A 96 19.11 15.64 0.13
CA GLU A 96 20.49 15.22 -0.17
C GLU A 96 20.61 13.84 -0.83
N ASP A 97 19.54 13.03 -0.93
CA ASP A 97 19.58 11.70 -1.58
C ASP A 97 18.84 11.64 -2.94
N TYR A 98 18.39 12.79 -3.46
CA TYR A 98 17.82 12.86 -4.80
C TYR A 98 18.92 12.89 -5.86
N CYS A 99 19.38 11.71 -6.29
CA CYS A 99 20.17 11.56 -7.51
C CYS A 99 19.35 11.76 -8.80
N GLY A 100 18.34 12.63 -8.77
CA GLY A 100 17.50 12.93 -9.93
C GLY A 100 18.07 14.01 -10.85
N ILE A 101 17.43 14.15 -12.00
CA ILE A 101 17.88 14.96 -13.12
C ILE A 101 17.69 16.44 -12.79
N ASP A 102 18.76 17.23 -12.90
CA ASP A 102 18.73 18.69 -12.74
C ASP A 102 18.07 19.37 -13.95
N TYR A 103 16.80 19.75 -13.79
CA TYR A 103 16.01 20.45 -14.81
C TYR A 103 16.43 21.91 -15.03
N SER A 104 17.37 22.46 -14.23
CA SER A 104 17.88 23.82 -14.42
C SER A 104 18.86 23.92 -15.60
N LEU A 105 19.35 22.78 -16.09
CA LEU A 105 20.22 22.72 -17.26
C LEU A 105 19.41 22.77 -18.57
N PRO A 106 19.85 23.52 -19.58
CA PRO A 106 19.24 23.44 -20.90
C PRO A 106 19.45 22.05 -21.51
N LEU A 107 18.47 21.58 -22.30
CA LEU A 107 18.42 20.21 -22.85
C LEU A 107 19.71 19.77 -23.54
N ASN A 108 20.38 20.68 -24.24
CA ASN A 108 21.63 20.41 -24.93
C ASN A 108 22.79 20.06 -23.97
N GLN A 109 22.81 20.61 -22.76
CA GLN A 109 23.81 20.30 -21.74
C GLN A 109 23.53 18.96 -21.08
N MET A 110 22.25 18.67 -20.81
CA MET A 110 21.84 17.34 -20.34
C MET A 110 22.28 16.27 -21.34
N VAL A 111 21.92 16.41 -22.62
CA VAL A 111 22.27 15.44 -23.69
C VAL A 111 23.78 15.22 -23.79
N LYS A 112 24.60 16.26 -23.62
CA LYS A 112 26.07 16.11 -23.58
C LYS A 112 26.54 15.28 -22.39
N GLY A 113 26.00 15.54 -21.20
CA GLY A 113 26.30 14.75 -20.00
C GLY A 113 25.97 13.26 -20.18
N TRP A 114 24.82 12.94 -20.81
CA TRP A 114 24.46 11.56 -21.15
C TRP A 114 25.49 10.92 -22.09
N GLN A 115 25.82 11.59 -23.19
CA GLN A 115 26.80 11.11 -24.19
C GLN A 115 28.21 10.91 -23.59
N GLU A 116 28.59 11.73 -22.61
CA GLU A 116 29.88 11.64 -21.93
C GLU A 116 29.89 10.54 -20.84
N SER A 117 28.72 10.19 -20.28
CA SER A 117 28.56 9.18 -19.22
C SER A 117 28.53 7.73 -19.72
N GLU A 118 28.20 7.50 -21.00
CA GLU A 118 28.18 6.16 -21.64
C GLU A 118 29.57 5.48 -21.71
N GLY A 119 30.65 6.15 -21.29
CA GLY A 119 32.01 5.61 -21.28
C GLY A 119 32.56 5.19 -19.92
N LYS A 120 31.78 5.23 -18.83
CA LYS A 120 32.26 4.91 -17.48
C LYS A 120 31.39 3.81 -16.87
N ASP A 121 31.94 2.60 -16.79
CA ASP A 121 31.31 1.42 -16.18
C ASP A 121 30.62 1.78 -14.85
N LEU A 122 29.30 1.82 -14.87
CA LEU A 122 28.47 1.80 -13.66
C LEU A 122 28.37 0.35 -13.21
N SER A 123 29.37 -0.11 -12.45
CA SER A 123 29.26 -1.34 -11.69
C SER A 123 28.33 -1.11 -10.48
N TYR A 124 27.02 -1.09 -10.68
CA TYR A 124 26.09 -1.32 -9.59
C TYR A 124 24.74 -1.83 -10.11
N VAL A 125 24.51 -3.11 -9.80
CA VAL A 125 23.25 -3.88 -9.81
C VAL A 125 22.50 -4.03 -11.14
N ASP A 126 22.78 -5.16 -11.79
CA ASP A 126 21.87 -5.86 -12.69
C ASP A 126 20.63 -6.32 -11.91
N LEU A 127 19.45 -5.80 -12.25
CA LEU A 127 18.16 -6.42 -11.95
C LEU A 127 17.17 -6.11 -13.07
N GLU A 128 17.09 -7.04 -14.01
CA GLU A 128 15.98 -7.24 -14.96
C GLU A 128 14.61 -6.95 -14.31
N ASP A 129 13.92 -5.88 -14.73
CA ASP A 129 12.71 -5.99 -15.57
C ASP A 129 12.22 -4.60 -16.06
N SER A 130 11.85 -4.53 -17.34
CA SER A 130 11.64 -3.33 -18.13
C SER A 130 10.23 -2.73 -18.00
N LYS A 131 10.05 -1.68 -17.15
CA LYS A 131 8.96 -0.67 -17.32
C LYS A 131 9.28 0.76 -16.87
N GLY A 132 10.50 1.07 -16.44
CA GLY A 132 10.86 2.37 -15.84
C GLY A 132 11.17 3.54 -16.80
N SER A 133 10.83 3.47 -18.10
CA SER A 133 11.31 4.45 -19.08
C SER A 133 10.43 5.70 -19.26
N ILE A 134 9.38 5.89 -18.47
CA ILE A 134 8.50 7.07 -18.61
C ILE A 134 8.79 8.05 -17.47
N PRO A 135 9.35 9.24 -17.78
CA PRO A 135 9.49 10.31 -16.80
C PRO A 135 8.11 10.74 -16.26
N ALA A 136 8.05 11.13 -14.99
CA ALA A 136 6.82 11.67 -14.40
C ALA A 136 6.31 12.87 -15.21
N ARG A 137 4.98 12.95 -15.38
CA ARG A 137 4.32 13.97 -16.20
C ARG A 137 4.60 15.38 -15.64
N PRO A 138 5.03 16.35 -16.48
CA PRO A 138 5.32 17.70 -16.01
C PRO A 138 4.05 18.41 -15.56
N THR A 139 4.20 19.25 -14.52
CA THR A 139 3.12 20.07 -13.96
C THR A 139 2.57 21.02 -15.02
N GLY A 140 1.26 20.92 -15.32
CA GLY A 140 0.57 21.77 -16.31
C GLY A 140 0.29 21.11 -17.67
N PHE A 141 0.70 19.85 -17.88
CA PHE A 141 0.29 19.08 -19.06
C PHE A 141 -1.19 18.66 -18.93
N ALA A 142 -1.95 18.52 -20.02
CA ALA A 142 -3.39 18.22 -19.97
C ALA A 142 -3.68 16.74 -19.62
N ASP A 143 -4.79 16.47 -18.90
CA ASP A 143 -5.16 15.12 -18.44
C ASP A 143 -5.69 14.21 -19.56
N SER A 144 -6.12 14.79 -20.69
CA SER A 144 -6.59 14.04 -21.86
C SER A 144 -6.60 14.94 -23.09
N PHE A 145 -6.30 14.38 -24.26
CA PHE A 145 -6.51 15.04 -25.55
C PHE A 145 -7.71 14.42 -26.24
N THR A 146 -8.68 15.24 -26.62
CA THR A 146 -9.80 14.81 -27.44
C THR A 146 -9.57 15.20 -28.89
N SER A 147 -10.24 14.52 -29.83
CA SER A 147 -10.18 14.86 -31.26
C SER A 147 -10.72 16.26 -31.60
N ALA A 148 -11.26 17.00 -30.61
CA ALA A 148 -11.70 18.38 -30.76
C ALA A 148 -10.57 19.41 -30.54
N ASP A 149 -9.46 19.03 -29.89
CA ASP A 149 -8.36 19.94 -29.52
C ASP A 149 -7.37 20.23 -30.66
N GLY A 150 -7.60 19.68 -31.86
CA GLY A 150 -6.72 19.77 -33.03
C GLY A 150 -7.13 20.78 -34.10
N ARG A 151 -7.90 21.84 -33.76
CA ARG A 151 -8.32 22.89 -34.70
C ARG A 151 -7.73 24.25 -34.38
#